data_AF-A0A348UWQ5-F1
#
_entry.id   AF-A0A348UWQ5-F1
#
_cell.length_a   1.000
_cell.length_b   1.000
_cell.length_c   1.000
_cell.angle_alpha   90.00
_cell.angle_beta   90.00
_cell.angle_gamma   90.00
#
_symmetry.space_group_name_H-M   'P 1'
#
loop_
_entity.id
_entity.type
_entity.pdbx_description
1 polymer ?
#
loop_
_entity_poly.entity_id
_entity_poly.type
_entity_poly.pdbx_seq_one_letter_code
_entity_poly.pdbx_strand_id
1 'polypeptide(L)'
;MRFSWIYDGLNLPMGGEFKRFLLFFRVLVFIGCTGGIVNGCTGGIVNGRSIIPVCTIVCRDAMVKQGQDAYLNEEYALSRQIFSQLALRKDDVQLEAVGLYGNACLDMILADNAPTFRTAVEQLLRLPSQLPYRILTDGSQEPDDGETRCNTWCRIPPDMIEKALDHGMILLESERSGMLENLNALYSREEVYKKERLSMQKKIDSTGLKITVLKKQNRHQEARIRDLLHQINVLEKIDKERQEQRGNQ
;
A
#
# COMPACT_ATOMS: atom_id res chain seq x y z
N MET A 1 6.34 -32.42 -17.38
CA MET A 1 6.03 -33.00 -16.04
C MET A 1 6.31 -31.92 -15.01
N ARG A 2 5.26 -31.25 -14.54
CA ARG A 2 4.63 -31.39 -13.21
C ARG A 2 5.14 -30.35 -12.20
N PHE A 3 4.50 -29.18 -12.22
CA PHE A 3 4.17 -28.41 -11.02
C PHE A 3 2.65 -28.17 -11.08
N SER A 4 1.91 -29.21 -10.70
CA SER A 4 0.52 -29.15 -10.27
C SER A 4 0.55 -29.29 -8.74
N TRP A 5 -0.54 -28.94 -8.07
CA TRP A 5 -0.73 -28.85 -6.62
C TRP A 5 -0.30 -27.50 -6.04
N ILE A 6 -1.20 -26.52 -6.13
CA ILE A 6 -1.86 -25.83 -5.01
C ILE A 6 -2.96 -24.99 -5.68
N TYR A 7 -4.06 -25.61 -6.12
CA TYR A 7 -5.32 -24.91 -6.39
C TYR A 7 -6.45 -25.94 -6.53
N ASP A 8 -6.56 -26.81 -5.53
CA ASP A 8 -7.78 -27.58 -5.32
C ASP A 8 -8.00 -27.66 -3.81
N GLY A 9 -9.00 -26.93 -3.35
CA GLY A 9 -9.41 -26.94 -1.95
C GLY A 9 -9.69 -25.55 -1.42
N LEU A 10 -10.86 -24.99 -1.78
CA LEU A 10 -11.63 -24.10 -0.90
C LEU A 10 -13.04 -23.83 -1.48
N ASN A 11 -13.73 -24.89 -1.90
CA ASN A 11 -15.19 -24.94 -1.72
C ASN A 11 -15.44 -25.39 -0.28
N LEU A 12 -15.39 -24.45 0.66
CA LEU A 12 -15.79 -24.67 2.05
C LEU A 12 -16.87 -23.64 2.41
N PRO A 13 -17.95 -24.04 3.11
CA PRO A 13 -19.04 -23.17 3.49
C PRO A 13 -18.56 -22.28 4.65
N MET A 14 -17.88 -21.19 4.35
CA MET A 14 -17.19 -20.41 5.38
C MET A 14 -18.04 -19.25 5.88
N GLY A 15 -19.06 -19.61 6.67
CA GLY A 15 -19.71 -18.71 7.61
C GLY A 15 -18.78 -18.38 8.79
N GLY A 16 -18.92 -17.17 9.34
CA GLY A 16 -18.39 -16.72 10.63
C GLY A 16 -16.87 -16.60 10.78
N GLU A 17 -16.11 -17.64 10.43
CA GLU A 17 -14.69 -17.78 10.78
C GLU A 17 -13.76 -17.04 9.82
N PHE A 18 -14.15 -16.87 8.55
CA PHE A 18 -13.37 -16.06 7.59
C PHE A 18 -13.31 -14.57 7.96
N LYS A 19 -14.38 -14.04 8.59
CA LYS A 19 -14.38 -12.67 9.13
C LYS A 19 -13.39 -12.51 10.27
N ARG A 20 -13.27 -13.51 11.15
CA ARG A 20 -12.29 -13.51 12.24
C ARG A 20 -10.85 -13.63 11.71
N PHE A 21 -10.63 -14.46 10.70
CA PHE A 21 -9.31 -14.60 10.08
C PHE A 21 -8.86 -13.33 9.35
N LEU A 22 -9.78 -12.65 8.65
CA LEU A 22 -9.53 -11.34 8.02
C LEU A 22 -9.28 -10.23 9.05
N LEU A 23 -9.98 -10.24 10.19
CA LEU A 23 -9.73 -9.29 11.28
C LEU A 23 -8.34 -9.49 11.89
N PHE A 24 -7.94 -10.74 12.16
CA PHE A 24 -6.60 -11.05 12.67
C PHE A 24 -5.49 -10.64 11.70
N PHE A 25 -5.68 -10.87 10.40
CA PHE A 25 -4.72 -10.43 9.38
C PHE A 25 -4.69 -8.89 9.25
N ARG A 26 -5.83 -8.20 9.39
CA ARG A 26 -5.90 -6.72 9.39
C ARG A 26 -5.15 -6.11 10.58
N VAL A 27 -5.27 -6.70 11.76
CA VAL A 27 -4.52 -6.28 12.96
C VAL A 27 -3.02 -6.55 12.79
N LEU A 28 -2.64 -7.71 12.24
CA LEU A 28 -1.22 -8.04 11.99
C LEU A 28 -0.57 -7.16 10.90
N VAL A 29 -1.31 -6.78 9.85
CA VAL A 29 -0.83 -5.81 8.85
C VAL A 29 -0.71 -4.41 9.45
N PHE A 30 -1.60 -4.02 10.36
CA PHE A 30 -1.46 -2.78 11.13
C PHE A 30 -0.18 -2.80 11.97
N ILE A 31 0.07 -3.89 12.72
CA ILE A 31 1.28 -4.07 13.54
C ILE A 31 2.55 -4.11 12.69
N GLY A 32 2.49 -4.71 11.50
CA GLY A 32 3.60 -4.81 10.55
C GLY A 32 3.93 -3.48 9.86
N CYS A 33 2.94 -2.62 9.61
CA CYS A 33 3.16 -1.29 9.04
C CYS A 33 3.50 -0.22 10.09
N THR A 34 3.17 -0.42 11.37
CA THR A 34 3.47 0.53 12.46
C THR A 34 4.72 0.19 13.26
N GLY A 35 5.55 -0.77 12.82
CA GLY A 35 6.89 -1.00 13.38
C GLY A 35 6.97 -0.87 14.91
N GLY A 36 6.37 -1.82 15.64
CA GLY A 36 6.74 -2.06 17.04
C GLY A 36 6.27 -1.06 18.09
N ILE A 37 4.98 -0.68 18.09
CA ILE A 37 4.37 0.00 19.24
C ILE A 37 2.98 -0.60 19.53
N VAL A 38 2.94 -1.86 19.92
CA VAL A 38 1.81 -2.40 20.71
C VAL A 38 2.39 -3.10 21.92
N ASN A 39 3.01 -2.31 22.79
CA ASN A 39 3.18 -2.70 24.18
C ASN A 39 2.44 -1.64 25.00
N GLY A 40 1.22 -1.97 25.40
CA GLY A 40 0.41 -1.14 26.29
C GLY A 40 -0.96 -0.80 25.72
N CYS A 41 -1.89 -1.74 25.79
CA CYS A 41 -3.33 -1.51 26.05
C CYS A 41 -4.12 -2.83 26.18
N THR A 42 -3.51 -3.91 26.65
CA THR A 42 -4.25 -5.07 27.16
C THR A 42 -3.74 -5.34 28.56
N GLY A 43 -4.65 -5.29 29.54
CA GLY A 43 -4.39 -5.71 30.91
C GLY A 43 -3.94 -7.16 30.94
N GLY A 44 -2.63 -7.37 30.83
CA GLY A 44 -1.95 -8.63 31.07
C GLY A 44 -1.25 -8.55 32.41
N ILE A 45 -1.78 -9.25 33.40
CA ILE A 45 -1.12 -9.44 34.69
C ILE A 45 0.12 -10.31 34.41
N VAL A 46 1.31 -9.74 34.56
CA VAL A 46 2.56 -10.50 34.64
C VAL A 46 3.25 -10.09 35.94
N ASN A 47 3.38 -11.06 36.85
CA ASN A 47 4.13 -10.98 38.11
C ASN A 47 3.70 -9.87 39.10
N GLY A 48 2.42 -9.80 39.45
CA GLY A 48 1.98 -9.24 40.74
C GLY A 48 2.24 -7.75 40.98
N ARG A 49 2.61 -6.97 39.96
CA ARG A 49 2.67 -5.50 40.03
C ARG A 49 1.99 -4.92 38.79
N SER A 50 0.95 -4.12 39.02
CA SER A 50 0.30 -3.33 37.97
C SER A 50 1.31 -2.29 37.44
N ILE A 51 1.71 -2.39 36.17
CA ILE A 51 2.75 -1.55 35.56
C ILE A 51 2.19 -0.20 35.05
N ILE A 52 0.88 0.00 35.08
CA ILE A 52 0.28 1.31 34.79
C ILE A 52 -0.61 1.68 35.95
N PRO A 53 -0.29 2.75 36.69
CA PRO A 53 -1.23 3.27 37.64
C PRO A 53 -2.38 3.95 36.91
N VAL A 54 -3.56 3.38 37.05
CA VAL A 54 -4.80 3.98 36.57
C VAL A 54 -5.15 5.08 37.56
N CYS A 55 -4.81 6.33 37.24
CA CYS A 55 -5.28 7.47 38.03
C CYS A 55 -6.78 7.65 37.91
N THR A 56 -7.45 7.78 39.05
CA THR A 56 -8.87 8.11 39.17
C THR A 56 -9.13 9.62 39.32
N ILE A 57 -8.20 10.49 38.92
CA ILE A 57 -8.38 11.97 38.94
C ILE A 57 -9.07 12.44 37.66
N VAL A 58 -10.30 12.99 37.75
CA VAL A 58 -11.03 13.55 36.61
C VAL A 58 -10.53 14.97 36.48
N CYS A 59 -10.01 15.39 35.32
CA CYS A 59 -9.79 16.80 35.06
C CYS A 59 -11.19 17.47 35.01
N ARG A 60 -11.68 17.98 36.14
CA ARG A 60 -13.01 18.61 36.28
C ARG A 60 -13.04 20.02 35.70
N ASP A 61 -12.16 20.33 34.74
CA ASP A 61 -12.13 21.62 34.10
C ASP A 61 -13.31 21.72 33.12
N ALA A 62 -14.14 22.75 33.33
CA ALA A 62 -15.34 22.96 32.52
C ALA A 62 -15.01 23.25 31.05
N MET A 63 -13.85 23.86 30.76
CA MET A 63 -13.41 24.12 29.39
C MET A 63 -13.01 22.83 28.69
N VAL A 64 -12.36 21.89 29.37
CA VAL A 64 -12.05 20.56 28.81
C VAL A 64 -13.33 19.86 28.37
N LYS A 65 -14.34 19.81 29.24
CA LYS A 65 -15.63 19.20 28.92
C LYS A 65 -16.33 19.94 27.77
N GLN A 66 -16.33 21.27 27.79
CA GLN A 66 -16.92 22.07 26.71
C GLN A 66 -16.24 21.81 25.36
N GLY A 67 -14.91 21.67 25.33
CA GLY A 67 -14.16 21.35 24.10
C GLY A 67 -14.49 19.95 23.55
N GLN A 68 -14.69 18.99 24.45
CA GLN A 68 -15.11 17.61 24.12
C GLN A 68 -16.55 17.57 23.60
N ASP A 69 -17.48 18.23 24.29
CA ASP A 69 -18.88 18.29 23.89
C ASP A 69 -19.01 18.99 22.52
N ALA A 70 -18.27 20.09 22.30
CA ALA A 70 -18.20 20.77 21.00
C ALA A 70 -17.65 19.85 19.89
N TYR A 71 -16.65 19.02 20.19
CA TYR A 71 -16.11 18.06 19.23
C TYR A 71 -17.15 17.01 18.82
N LEU A 72 -17.81 16.41 19.81
CA LEU A 72 -18.79 15.35 19.59
C LEU A 72 -20.02 15.88 18.83
N ASN A 73 -20.41 17.13 19.10
CA ASN A 73 -21.49 17.85 18.41
C ASN A 73 -21.06 18.48 17.07
N GLU A 74 -19.85 18.22 16.58
CA GLU A 74 -19.34 18.70 15.27
C GLU A 74 -19.13 20.21 15.18
N GLU A 75 -19.09 20.89 16.31
CA GLU A 75 -18.71 22.29 16.45
C GLU A 75 -17.17 22.41 16.43
N TYR A 76 -16.53 21.89 15.38
CA TYR A 76 -15.08 21.70 15.32
C TYR A 76 -14.29 23.01 15.44
N ALA A 77 -14.83 24.14 14.96
CA ALA A 77 -14.20 25.45 15.10
C ALA A 77 -14.13 25.89 16.57
N LEU A 78 -15.23 25.70 17.32
CA LEU A 78 -15.28 26.00 18.75
C LEU A 78 -14.37 25.05 19.54
N SER A 79 -14.44 23.76 19.23
CA SER A 79 -13.57 22.73 19.82
C SER A 79 -12.09 23.07 19.61
N ARG A 80 -11.71 23.46 18.38
CA ARG A 80 -10.34 23.89 18.04
C ARG A 80 -9.89 25.09 18.84
N GLN A 81 -10.75 26.10 18.98
CA GLN A 81 -10.46 27.29 19.76
C GLN A 81 -10.17 26.91 21.22
N ILE A 82 -11.01 26.08 21.83
CA ILE A 82 -10.88 25.66 23.23
C ILE A 82 -9.59 24.83 23.43
N PHE A 83 -9.36 23.81 22.62
CA PHE A 83 -8.17 22.96 22.75
C PHE A 83 -6.87 23.71 22.44
N SER A 84 -6.89 24.67 21.51
CA SER A 84 -5.74 25.56 21.27
C SER A 84 -5.44 26.45 22.48
N GLN A 85 -6.47 26.96 23.18
CA GLN A 85 -6.27 27.72 24.41
C GLN A 85 -5.69 26.85 25.53
N LEU A 86 -6.18 25.62 25.68
CA LEU A 86 -5.66 24.66 26.65
C LEU A 86 -4.20 24.29 26.35
N ALA A 87 -3.85 24.07 25.08
CA ALA A 87 -2.48 23.78 24.65
C ALA A 87 -1.48 24.92 24.91
N LEU A 88 -1.95 26.15 25.17
CA LEU A 88 -1.10 27.29 25.50
C LEU A 88 -0.85 27.43 27.02
N ARG A 89 -1.55 26.68 27.87
CA ARG A 89 -1.42 26.72 29.34
C ARG A 89 -0.22 25.91 29.83
N LYS A 90 0.99 26.46 29.60
CA LYS A 90 2.27 25.83 29.99
C LYS A 90 2.50 25.74 31.52
N ASP A 91 1.65 26.41 32.28
CA ASP A 91 1.61 26.36 33.74
C ASP A 91 0.97 25.06 34.25
N ASP A 92 0.06 24.46 33.48
CA ASP A 92 -0.60 23.19 33.80
C ASP A 92 -0.35 22.13 32.70
N VAL A 93 0.59 21.22 32.98
CA VAL A 93 1.00 20.14 32.06
C VAL A 93 -0.17 19.21 31.70
N GLN A 94 -1.18 19.05 32.57
CA GLN A 94 -2.34 18.21 32.27
C GLN A 94 -3.27 18.90 31.27
N LEU A 95 -3.55 20.19 31.45
CA LEU A 95 -4.37 20.96 30.52
C LEU A 95 -3.66 21.17 29.18
N GLU A 96 -2.36 21.41 29.18
CA GLU A 96 -1.53 21.46 27.96
C GLU A 96 -1.64 20.15 27.17
N ALA A 97 -1.46 18.99 27.84
CA ALA A 97 -1.57 17.68 27.22
C ALA A 97 -2.96 17.42 26.61
N VAL A 98 -4.03 17.77 27.34
CA VAL A 98 -5.42 17.64 26.86
C VAL A 98 -5.67 18.53 25.64
N GLY A 99 -5.16 19.75 25.64
CA GLY A 99 -5.24 20.67 24.50
C GLY A 99 -4.53 20.12 23.27
N LEU A 100 -3.30 19.62 23.43
CA LEU A 100 -2.53 19.02 22.33
C LEU A 100 -3.23 17.79 21.74
N TYR A 101 -3.75 16.91 22.58
CA TYR A 101 -4.50 15.74 22.13
C TYR A 101 -5.79 16.11 21.39
N GLY A 102 -6.58 17.04 21.94
CA GLY A 102 -7.83 17.49 21.32
C GLY A 102 -7.58 18.10 19.95
N ASN A 103 -6.50 18.88 19.81
CA ASN A 103 -6.06 19.39 18.51
C ASN A 103 -5.66 18.29 17.54
N ALA A 104 -4.94 17.25 17.99
CA ALA A 104 -4.58 16.13 17.13
C ALA A 104 -5.80 15.31 16.67
N CYS A 105 -6.79 15.10 17.56
CA CYS A 105 -8.06 14.47 17.17
C CYS A 105 -8.86 15.33 16.18
N LEU A 106 -8.75 16.66 16.27
CA LEU A 106 -9.32 17.59 15.30
C LEU A 106 -8.60 17.51 13.95
N ASP A 107 -7.27 17.44 13.94
CA ASP A 107 -6.50 17.30 12.70
C ASP A 107 -6.84 15.97 11.98
N MET A 108 -7.16 14.92 12.73
CA MET A 108 -7.62 13.65 12.18
C MET A 108 -9.04 13.73 11.60
N ILE A 109 -10.02 14.27 12.33
CA ILE A 109 -11.43 14.32 11.86
C ILE A 109 -11.64 15.33 10.73
N LEU A 110 -10.81 16.37 10.68
CA LEU A 110 -10.84 17.40 9.62
C LEU A 110 -9.97 17.03 8.42
N ALA A 111 -9.34 15.85 8.41
CA ALA A 111 -8.55 15.41 7.27
C ALA A 111 -9.45 15.18 6.04
N ASP A 112 -9.10 15.78 4.91
CA ASP A 112 -9.88 15.66 3.67
C ASP A 112 -9.53 14.39 2.87
N ASN A 113 -8.39 13.76 3.17
CA ASN A 113 -7.88 12.61 2.42
C ASN A 113 -6.97 11.70 3.27
N ALA A 114 -6.77 10.47 2.79
CA ALA A 114 -5.96 9.46 3.47
C ALA A 114 -4.52 9.92 3.82
N PRO A 115 -3.77 10.61 2.93
CA PRO A 115 -2.47 11.19 3.28
C PRO A 115 -2.51 12.17 4.46
N THR A 116 -3.43 13.15 4.42
CA THR A 116 -3.57 14.14 5.51
C THR A 116 -3.96 13.47 6.83
N PHE A 117 -4.85 12.48 6.78
CA PHE A 117 -5.23 11.68 7.94
C PHE A 117 -4.02 10.93 8.54
N ARG A 118 -3.21 10.27 7.71
CA ARG A 118 -1.99 9.57 8.17
C ARG A 118 -1.02 10.54 8.84
N THR A 119 -0.80 11.73 8.28
CA THR A 119 0.04 12.75 8.89
C THR A 119 -0.50 13.18 10.25
N ALA A 120 -1.81 13.35 10.40
CA ALA A 120 -2.43 13.70 11.68
C ALA A 120 -2.24 12.58 12.72
N VAL A 121 -2.39 11.31 12.32
CA VAL A 121 -2.10 10.16 13.20
C VAL A 121 -0.63 10.13 13.63
N GLU A 122 0.31 10.39 12.71
CA GLU A 122 1.73 10.47 13.05
C GLU A 122 2.03 11.58 14.05
N GLN A 123 1.36 12.73 13.93
CA GLN A 123 1.49 13.83 14.88
C GLN A 123 0.95 13.44 16.26
N LEU A 124 -0.23 12.80 16.32
CA LEU A 124 -0.79 12.26 17.56
C LEU A 124 0.19 11.31 18.26
N LEU A 125 0.79 10.38 17.51
CA LEU A 125 1.77 9.41 18.03
C LEU A 125 3.05 10.05 18.55
N ARG A 126 3.40 11.26 18.09
CA ARG A 126 4.58 12.00 18.57
C ARG A 126 4.32 12.76 19.86
N LEU A 127 3.07 13.08 20.21
CA LEU A 127 2.78 13.92 21.38
C LEU A 127 3.34 13.39 22.71
N PRO A 128 3.32 12.08 23.02
CA PRO A 128 3.90 11.57 24.27
C PRO A 128 5.40 11.86 24.41
N SER A 129 6.12 12.03 23.31
CA SER A 129 7.55 12.37 23.29
C SER A 129 7.85 13.87 23.41
N GLN A 130 6.83 14.73 23.23
CA GLN A 130 6.97 16.18 23.17
C GLN A 130 6.58 16.88 24.48
N LEU A 131 5.82 16.23 25.35
CA LEU A 131 5.50 16.78 26.66
C LEU A 131 6.70 16.66 27.61
N PRO A 132 7.11 17.74 28.27
CA PRO A 132 8.13 17.66 29.31
C PRO A 132 7.62 16.75 30.43
N TYR A 133 8.36 15.68 30.72
CA TYR A 133 8.24 14.97 31.99
C TYR A 133 8.62 15.95 33.10
N ARG A 134 7.66 16.71 33.65
CA ARG A 134 7.89 17.41 34.92
C ARG A 134 7.92 16.35 36.01
N ILE A 135 9.13 16.01 36.44
CA ILE A 135 9.35 15.47 37.77
C ILE A 135 8.82 16.55 38.72
N LEU A 136 7.68 16.29 39.36
CA LEU A 136 7.24 17.01 40.56
C LEU A 136 8.25 16.70 41.67
N THR A 137 9.43 17.29 41.59
CA THR A 137 10.32 17.46 42.73
C THR A 137 10.07 18.88 43.21
N ASP A 138 9.00 19.04 43.99
CA ASP A 138 9.03 20.11 44.98
C ASP A 138 10.02 19.65 46.05
N GLY A 139 11.09 20.42 46.22
CA GLY A 139 12.24 20.05 47.03
C GLY A 139 11.93 20.16 48.51
N SER A 140 11.14 19.25 49.08
CA SER A 140 11.17 18.90 50.51
C SER A 140 10.13 17.82 50.85
N GLN A 141 10.43 16.55 50.59
CA GLN A 141 9.99 15.39 51.40
C GLN A 141 10.41 14.07 50.72
N GLU A 142 11.27 13.30 51.39
CA GLU A 142 11.42 11.86 51.19
C GLU A 142 10.49 11.14 52.19
N PRO A 143 10.15 9.85 51.98
CA PRO A 143 9.45 9.32 50.82
C PRO A 143 8.23 8.52 51.33
N ASP A 144 7.01 9.02 51.16
CA ASP A 144 5.83 8.29 51.62
C ASP A 144 5.24 7.42 50.50
N ASP A 145 4.73 6.27 50.91
CA ASP A 145 4.49 5.07 50.11
C ASP A 145 3.70 5.29 48.80
N GLY A 146 4.25 4.76 47.69
CA GLY A 146 3.42 4.25 46.60
C GLY A 146 2.64 5.26 45.76
N GLU A 147 3.04 6.53 45.70
CA GLU A 147 2.43 7.47 44.75
C GLU A 147 2.73 7.05 43.31
N THR A 148 1.67 6.57 42.71
CA THR A 148 1.65 5.87 41.47
C THR A 148 1.62 6.94 40.37
N ARG A 149 2.81 7.31 39.86
CA ARG A 149 3.03 8.33 38.82
C ARG A 149 2.06 8.15 37.65
N CYS A 150 0.98 8.93 37.63
CA CYS A 150 -0.03 8.80 36.61
C CYS A 150 0.41 9.38 35.28
N ASN A 151 0.18 8.61 34.23
CA ASN A 151 0.36 9.08 32.87
C ASN A 151 -0.63 10.23 32.63
N THR A 152 -0.12 11.40 32.24
CA THR A 152 -0.89 12.65 32.04
C THR A 152 -2.05 12.49 31.05
N TRP A 153 -2.02 11.42 30.26
CA TRP A 153 -2.96 11.05 29.20
C TRP A 153 -4.18 10.25 29.69
N CYS A 154 -4.22 9.85 30.96
CA CYS A 154 -5.15 8.81 31.47
C CYS A 154 -6.65 9.15 31.46
N ARG A 155 -7.13 10.23 30.84
CA ARG A 155 -8.58 10.53 30.88
C ARG A 155 -9.17 11.41 29.79
N ILE A 156 -8.65 11.31 28.57
CA ILE A 156 -9.35 11.87 27.41
C ILE A 156 -10.35 10.83 26.90
N PRO A 157 -11.65 11.17 26.73
CA PRO A 157 -12.68 10.23 26.33
C PRO A 157 -12.27 9.50 25.04
N PRO A 158 -12.39 8.16 24.99
CA PRO A 158 -12.08 7.38 23.80
C PRO A 158 -12.96 7.80 22.61
N ASP A 159 -14.14 8.32 22.88
CA ASP A 159 -15.15 8.72 21.89
C ASP A 159 -14.61 9.70 20.84
N MET A 160 -13.71 10.63 21.21
CA MET A 160 -13.13 11.57 20.26
C MET A 160 -12.21 10.87 19.26
N ILE A 161 -11.33 10.01 19.76
CA ILE A 161 -10.38 9.29 18.91
C ILE A 161 -11.09 8.20 18.10
N GLU A 162 -12.09 7.53 18.67
CA GLU A 162 -12.93 6.57 17.96
C GLU A 162 -13.64 7.24 16.77
N LYS A 163 -14.28 8.39 16.97
CA LYS A 163 -14.92 9.16 15.89
C LYS A 163 -13.90 9.57 14.81
N ALA A 164 -12.71 10.02 15.21
CA ALA A 164 -11.64 10.39 14.29
C ALA A 164 -11.12 9.19 13.47
N LEU A 165 -10.96 8.03 14.11
CA LEU A 165 -10.52 6.80 13.47
C LEU A 165 -11.56 6.27 12.48
N ASP A 166 -12.85 6.33 12.82
CA ASP A 166 -13.94 5.92 11.92
C ASP A 166 -13.95 6.76 10.63
N HIS A 167 -13.76 8.08 10.73
CA HIS A 167 -13.58 8.95 9.56
C HIS A 167 -12.35 8.55 8.74
N GLY A 168 -11.21 8.35 9.40
CA GLY A 168 -9.99 7.90 8.75
C GLY A 168 -10.12 6.57 8.01
N MET A 169 -10.89 5.63 8.57
CA MET A 169 -11.18 4.35 7.94
C MET A 169 -11.91 4.53 6.60
N ILE A 170 -12.88 5.44 6.53
CA ILE A 170 -13.59 5.77 5.28
C ILE A 170 -12.62 6.32 4.24
N LEU A 171 -11.74 7.24 4.62
CA LEU A 171 -10.74 7.81 3.71
C LEU A 171 -9.77 6.75 3.17
N LEU A 172 -9.30 5.86 4.04
CA LEU A 172 -8.38 4.78 3.68
C LEU A 172 -9.04 3.72 2.79
N GLU A 173 -10.32 3.38 3.04
CA GLU A 173 -11.08 2.46 2.19
C GLU A 173 -11.36 3.03 0.81
N SER A 174 -11.62 4.35 0.73
CA SER A 174 -11.76 5.06 -0.54
C SER A 174 -10.46 5.03 -1.35
N GLU A 175 -9.32 5.38 -0.73
CA GLU A 175 -8.00 5.33 -1.38
C GLU A 175 -7.68 3.91 -1.86
N ARG A 176 -7.92 2.89 -1.01
CA ARG A 176 -7.70 1.48 -1.35
C ARG A 176 -8.54 1.04 -2.54
N SER A 177 -9.81 1.43 -2.58
CA SER A 177 -10.72 1.11 -3.68
C SER A 177 -10.21 1.69 -4.99
N GLY A 178 -9.81 2.97 -4.99
CA GLY A 178 -9.23 3.62 -6.16
C GLY A 178 -7.92 2.96 -6.64
N MET A 179 -7.05 2.52 -5.72
CA MET A 179 -5.86 1.75 -6.07
C MET A 179 -6.19 0.40 -6.70
N LEU A 180 -7.21 -0.30 -6.18
CA LEU A 180 -7.64 -1.60 -6.71
C LEU A 180 -8.22 -1.48 -8.12
N GLU A 181 -9.02 -0.45 -8.39
CA GLU A 181 -9.55 -0.17 -9.73
C GLU A 181 -8.43 0.08 -10.73
N ASN A 182 -7.45 0.91 -10.36
CA ASN A 182 -6.27 1.17 -11.20
C ASN A 182 -5.48 -0.11 -11.47
N LEU A 183 -5.29 -0.96 -10.46
CA LEU A 183 -4.59 -2.24 -10.61
C LEU A 183 -5.35 -3.18 -11.57
N ASN A 184 -6.67 -3.27 -11.45
CA ASN A 184 -7.50 -4.08 -12.36
C ASN A 184 -7.45 -3.58 -13.80
N ALA A 185 -7.41 -2.26 -14.01
CA ALA A 185 -7.23 -1.67 -15.33
C ALA A 185 -5.87 -2.03 -15.94
N LEU A 186 -4.81 -2.04 -15.13
CA LEU A 186 -3.48 -2.46 -15.57
C LEU A 186 -3.43 -3.94 -15.96
N TYR A 187 -4.02 -4.82 -15.15
CA TYR A 187 -4.12 -6.25 -15.48
C TYR A 187 -4.88 -6.49 -16.79
N SER A 188 -6.01 -5.80 -16.98
CA SER A 188 -6.79 -5.90 -18.21
C SER A 188 -5.97 -5.49 -19.44
N ARG A 189 -5.19 -4.41 -19.32
CA ARG A 189 -4.29 -3.94 -20.38
C ARG A 189 -3.15 -4.93 -20.65
N GLU A 190 -2.60 -5.56 -19.61
CA GLU A 190 -1.57 -6.58 -19.74
C GLU A 190 -2.09 -7.80 -20.54
N GLU A 191 -3.32 -8.24 -20.30
CA GLU A 191 -3.93 -9.34 -21.07
C GLU A 191 -4.06 -9.02 -22.55
N VAL A 192 -4.47 -7.79 -22.89
CA VAL A 192 -4.53 -7.33 -24.28
C VAL A 192 -3.15 -7.41 -24.92
N TYR A 193 -2.11 -6.90 -24.26
CA TYR A 193 -0.74 -6.96 -24.78
C TYR A 193 -0.22 -8.39 -24.93
N LYS A 194 -0.57 -9.31 -24.01
CA LYS A 194 -0.24 -10.74 -24.16
C LYS A 194 -0.87 -11.32 -25.43
N LYS A 195 -2.15 -11.03 -25.69
CA LYS A 195 -2.85 -11.49 -26.90
C LYS A 195 -2.25 -10.89 -28.18
N GLU A 196 -1.94 -9.60 -28.17
CA GLU A 196 -1.29 -8.92 -29.30
C GLU A 196 0.09 -9.51 -29.60
N ARG A 197 0.90 -9.75 -28.57
CA ARG A 197 2.23 -10.36 -28.72
C ARG A 197 2.14 -11.75 -29.34
N LEU A 198 1.20 -12.58 -28.90
CA LEU A 198 0.96 -13.89 -29.50
C LEU A 198 0.51 -13.79 -30.96
N SER A 199 -0.36 -12.83 -31.29
CA SER A 199 -0.79 -12.56 -32.66
C SER A 199 0.37 -12.14 -33.56
N MET A 200 1.23 -11.24 -33.07
CA MET A 200 2.43 -10.81 -33.79
C MET A 200 3.41 -11.97 -33.99
N GLN A 201 3.63 -12.81 -32.97
CA GLN A 201 4.50 -13.98 -33.10
C GLN A 201 4.00 -14.92 -34.21
N LYS A 202 2.70 -15.21 -34.26
CA LYS A 202 2.12 -16.01 -35.35
C LYS A 202 2.35 -15.41 -36.74
N LYS A 203 2.26 -14.08 -36.86
CA LYS A 203 2.56 -13.37 -38.12
C LYS A 203 4.03 -13.48 -38.50
N ILE A 204 4.93 -13.35 -37.52
CA ILE A 204 6.38 -13.53 -37.73
C ILE A 204 6.66 -14.95 -38.20
N ASP A 205 6.13 -15.97 -37.53
CA ASP A 205 6.34 -17.37 -37.87
C ASP A 205 5.81 -17.69 -39.29
N SER A 206 4.60 -17.21 -39.62
CA SER A 206 4.02 -17.35 -40.96
C SER A 206 4.88 -16.69 -42.04
N THR A 207 5.39 -15.49 -41.75
CA THR A 207 6.24 -14.75 -42.70
C THR A 207 7.59 -15.45 -42.88
N GLY A 208 8.18 -15.97 -41.80
CA GLY A 208 9.40 -16.77 -41.85
C GLY A 208 9.26 -18.02 -42.71
N LEU A 209 8.10 -18.70 -42.64
CA LEU A 209 7.80 -19.85 -43.49
C LEU A 209 7.70 -19.45 -44.97
N LYS A 210 7.00 -18.34 -45.28
CA LYS A 210 6.91 -17.81 -46.65
C LYS A 210 8.29 -17.46 -47.22
N ILE A 211 9.14 -16.80 -46.43
CA ILE A 211 10.53 -16.49 -46.83
C ILE A 211 11.31 -17.77 -47.15
N THR A 212 11.15 -18.81 -46.33
CA THR A 212 11.83 -20.10 -46.54
C THR A 212 11.40 -20.77 -47.84
N VAL A 213 10.09 -20.76 -48.14
CA VAL A 213 9.54 -21.29 -49.40
C VAL A 213 10.08 -20.50 -50.60
N LEU A 214 10.02 -19.17 -50.55
CA LEU A 214 10.53 -18.30 -51.62
C LEU A 214 12.03 -18.51 -51.85
N LYS A 215 12.82 -18.68 -50.78
CA LYS A 215 14.26 -18.98 -50.87
C LYS A 215 14.52 -20.31 -51.57
N LYS A 216 13.70 -21.33 -51.32
CA LYS A 216 13.79 -22.63 -52.00
C LYS A 216 13.43 -22.53 -53.48
N GLN A 217 12.37 -21.79 -53.81
CA GLN A 217 11.98 -21.53 -55.20
C GLN A 217 13.07 -20.78 -55.96
N ASN A 218 13.65 -19.74 -55.35
CA ASN A 218 14.73 -18.97 -55.97
C ASN A 218 15.96 -19.84 -56.26
N ARG A 219 16.41 -20.67 -55.32
CA ARG A 219 17.51 -21.62 -55.55
C ARG A 219 17.22 -22.60 -56.70
N HIS A 220 15.97 -23.06 -56.82
CA HIS A 220 15.59 -23.94 -57.91
C HIS A 220 15.62 -23.22 -59.27
N GLN A 221 15.15 -21.97 -59.32
CA GLN A 221 15.24 -21.13 -60.52
C GLN A 221 16.70 -20.85 -60.91
N GLU A 222 17.57 -20.50 -59.95
CA GLU A 222 19.00 -20.32 -60.20
C GLU A 222 19.68 -21.59 -60.76
N ALA A 223 19.31 -22.77 -60.25
CA ALA A 223 19.82 -24.03 -60.77
C ALA A 223 19.37 -24.27 -62.22
N ARG A 224 18.10 -23.99 -62.51
CA ARG A 224 17.54 -24.11 -63.87
C ARG A 224 18.15 -23.12 -64.85
N ILE A 225 18.40 -21.88 -64.43
CA ILE A 225 19.09 -20.87 -65.25
C ILE A 225 20.52 -21.35 -65.56
N ARG A 226 21.26 -21.86 -64.58
CA ARG A 226 22.61 -22.40 -64.79
C ARG A 226 22.63 -23.56 -65.78
N ASP A 227 21.67 -24.47 -65.67
CA ASP A 227 21.54 -25.60 -66.60
C ASP A 227 21.25 -25.13 -68.03
N LEU A 228 20.30 -24.21 -68.21
CA LEU A 228 19.98 -23.63 -69.52
C LEU A 228 21.18 -22.88 -70.13
N LEU A 229 21.91 -22.09 -69.34
CA LEU A 229 23.13 -21.42 -69.80
C LEU A 229 24.20 -22.42 -70.24
N HIS A 230 24.34 -23.54 -69.53
CA HIS A 230 25.25 -24.61 -69.92
C HIS A 230 24.85 -25.23 -71.27
N GLN A 231 23.55 -25.54 -71.45
CA GLN A 231 23.03 -26.07 -72.70
C GLN A 231 23.25 -25.11 -73.88
N ILE A 232 23.03 -23.81 -73.69
CA ILE A 232 23.29 -22.80 -74.72
C ILE A 232 24.77 -22.80 -75.11
N ASN A 233 25.69 -22.78 -74.14
CA ASN A 233 27.13 -22.76 -74.42
C ASN A 233 27.59 -24.03 -75.19
N VAL A 234 27.02 -25.19 -74.86
CA VAL A 234 27.27 -26.43 -75.63
C VAL A 234 26.77 -26.30 -77.07
N LEU A 235 25.56 -25.76 -77.27
CA LEU A 235 25.00 -25.55 -78.60
C LEU A 235 25.82 -24.55 -79.42
N GLU A 236 26.28 -23.45 -78.81
CA GLU A 236 27.16 -22.47 -79.44
C GLU A 236 28.49 -23.11 -79.88
N LYS A 237 29.07 -23.97 -79.04
CA LYS A 237 30.29 -24.70 -79.39
C LYS A 237 30.08 -25.64 -80.58
N ILE A 238 28.97 -26.38 -80.60
CA ILE A 238 28.62 -27.28 -81.71
C ILE A 238 28.40 -26.48 -83.00
N ASP A 239 27.71 -25.32 -82.93
CA ASP A 239 27.48 -24.49 -84.11
C ASP A 239 28.79 -23.93 -84.67
N LYS A 240 29.70 -23.49 -83.80
CA LYS A 240 31.04 -23.04 -84.19
C LYS A 240 31.86 -24.14 -84.87
N GLU A 241 31.87 -25.35 -84.31
CA GLU A 241 32.56 -26.51 -84.92
C GLU A 241 31.97 -26.84 -86.31
N ARG A 242 30.64 -26.73 -86.48
CA ARG A 242 30.00 -26.92 -87.79
C ARG A 242 30.34 -25.82 -88.80
N GLN A 243 30.45 -24.58 -88.36
CA GLN A 243 30.86 -23.47 -89.24
C GLN A 243 32.32 -23.65 -89.70
N GLU A 244 33.22 -24.04 -88.81
CA GLU A 244 34.63 -24.32 -89.14
C GLU A 244 34.78 -25.48 -90.12
N GLN A 245 33.96 -26.54 -90.00
CA GLN A 245 33.93 -27.64 -90.97
C GLN A 245 33.45 -27.21 -92.37
N ARG A 246 32.50 -26.27 -92.45
CA ARG A 246 31.99 -25.73 -93.72
C ARG A 246 32.98 -24.76 -94.38
N GLY A 247 33.84 -24.10 -93.61
CA GLY A 247 34.86 -23.17 -94.13
C GLY A 247 36.14 -23.83 -94.67
N ASN A 248 36.35 -25.12 -94.36
CA ASN A 248 37.54 -25.89 -94.75
C ASN A 248 37.28 -26.88 -95.91
N GLN A 249 36.14 -26.76 -96.61
CA GLN A 249 35.84 -27.42 -97.89
C GLN A 249 35.94 -26.43 -99.04
#